data_AF-A0A2H4ZEU7-F1
#
_entry.id   AF-A0A2H4ZEU7-F1
#
_cell.length_a   1.000
_cell.length_b   1.000
_cell.length_c   1.000
_cell.angle_alpha   90.00
_cell.angle_beta   90.00
_cell.angle_gamma   90.00
#
_symmetry.space_group_name_H-M   'P 1'
#
loop_
_entity.id
_entity.type
_entity.pdbx_description
1 polymer ?
#
loop_
_entity_poly.entity_id
_entity_poly.type
_entity_poly.pdbx_seq_one_letter_code
_entity_poly.pdbx_strand_id
1 'polypeptide(L)' 'DCGLPPDVPNAQPALEGRTSFPEGTVITYKCEESFVKIPGEKDSVICLKGSQWSDIEEFCN' A
#
# COMPACT_ATOMS: atom_id res chain seq x y z
N ASP A 1 15.00 -5.99 -1.90
CA ASP A 1 13.77 -5.99 -1.10
C ASP A 1 13.39 -4.58 -0.73
N CYS A 2 12.10 -4.26 -0.79
CA CYS A 2 11.55 -3.02 -0.26
C CYS A 2 11.37 -3.15 1.26
N GLY A 3 11.37 -2.02 1.95
CA GLY A 3 11.02 -1.93 3.37
C GLY A 3 9.51 -1.79 3.58
N LEU A 4 9.12 -1.13 4.67
CA LEU A 4 7.73 -0.75 4.90
C LEU A 4 7.18 0.06 3.71
N PRO A 5 5.92 -0.16 3.32
CA PRO A 5 5.30 0.57 2.23
C PRO A 5 4.94 2.01 2.66
N PRO A 6 4.64 2.91 1.71
CA PRO A 6 4.31 4.30 2.01
C PRO A 6 3.10 4.43 2.96
N ASP A 7 3.08 5.44 3.82
CA ASP A 7 1.88 5.76 4.58
C ASP A 7 0.85 6.42 3.66
N VAL A 8 -0.38 5.92 3.67
CA VAL A 8 -1.51 6.47 2.91
C VAL A 8 -2.55 6.98 3.90
N PRO A 9 -2.94 8.26 3.84
CA PRO A 9 -3.97 8.80 4.71
C PRO A 9 -5.25 7.96 4.69
N ASN A 10 -5.81 7.70 5.88
CA ASN A 10 -7.05 6.97 6.08
C ASN A 10 -7.01 5.51 5.59
N ALA A 11 -5.83 4.93 5.35
CA ALA A 11 -5.66 3.57 4.88
C ALA A 11 -4.52 2.83 5.58
N GLN A 12 -4.71 1.54 5.83
CA GLN A 12 -3.75 0.67 6.52
C GLN A 12 -3.26 -0.44 5.59
N PRO A 13 -1.93 -0.65 5.42
CA PRO A 13 -1.39 -1.71 4.59
C PRO A 13 -1.51 -3.09 5.26
N ALA A 14 -1.81 -4.12 4.46
CA ALA A 14 -1.80 -5.50 4.93
C ALA A 14 -0.36 -6.07 4.96
N LEU A 15 0.36 -5.83 6.06
CA LEU A 15 1.78 -6.22 6.20
C LEU A 15 2.02 -7.68 6.64
N GLU A 16 1.02 -8.34 7.22
CA GLU A 16 1.14 -9.71 7.77
C GLU A 16 2.33 -9.91 8.75
N GLY A 17 2.71 -8.86 9.47
CA GLY A 17 3.86 -8.88 10.40
C GLY A 17 5.24 -8.86 9.73
N ARG A 18 5.30 -8.60 8.42
CA ARG A 18 6.55 -8.46 7.66
C ARG A 18 6.99 -6.99 7.59
N THR A 19 8.30 -6.78 7.55
CA THR A 19 8.92 -5.46 7.41
C THR A 19 9.86 -5.36 6.20
N SER A 20 10.07 -6.48 5.50
CA SER A 20 10.87 -6.59 4.29
C SER A 20 10.10 -7.39 3.25
N PHE A 21 10.07 -6.90 2.02
CA PHE A 21 9.24 -7.43 0.94
C PHE A 21 10.09 -7.58 -0.34
N PRO A 22 10.18 -8.78 -0.93
CA PRO A 22 10.95 -8.97 -2.16
C PRO A 22 10.33 -8.22 -3.34
N GLU A 23 11.14 -7.98 -4.38
CA GLU A 23 10.67 -7.41 -5.65
C GLU A 23 9.48 -8.21 -6.21
N GLY A 24 8.46 -7.50 -6.69
CA GLY A 24 7.21 -8.07 -7.18
C GLY A 24 6.17 -8.31 -6.10
N THR A 25 6.47 -8.08 -4.82
CA THR A 25 5.47 -8.14 -3.75
C THR A 25 4.42 -7.04 -3.94
N VAL A 26 3.14 -7.42 -3.82
CA VAL A 26 2.01 -6.49 -3.84
C VAL A 26 1.45 -6.37 -2.43
N ILE A 27 1.30 -5.13 -1.95
CA ILE A 27 0.63 -4.83 -0.69
C ILE A 27 -0.64 -4.07 -1.01
N THR A 28 -1.77 -4.62 -0.56
CA THR A 28 -3.07 -3.95 -0.62
C THR A 28 -3.32 -3.20 0.68
N TYR A 29 -3.82 -1.98 0.55
CA TYR A 29 -4.27 -1.13 1.63
C TYR A 29 -5.77 -1.28 1.82
N LYS A 30 -6.21 -1.14 3.05
CA LYS A 30 -7.62 -1.11 3.40
C LYS A 30 -7.94 0.21 4.08
N CYS A 31 -9.04 0.85 3.67
CA CYS A 31 -9.51 2.06 4.35
C CYS A 31 -9.79 1.76 5.82
N GLU A 32 -9.53 2.76 6.66
CA GLU A 32 -9.86 2.74 8.09
C GLU A 32 -11.38 2.68 8.32
N GLU A 33 -11.80 2.37 9.55
CA GLU A 33 -13.19 2.03 9.89
C GLU A 33 -14.24 3.09 9.47
N SER A 34 -13.84 4.36 9.34
CA SER A 34 -14.71 5.48 8.99
C SER A 34 -14.61 5.94 7.53
N PHE A 35 -13.81 5.27 6.69
CA PHE A 35 -13.52 5.68 5.32
C PHE A 35 -13.87 4.59 4.31
N VAL A 36 -14.23 5.02 3.10
CA VAL A 36 -14.61 4.13 2.01
C VAL A 36 -13.67 4.31 0.83
N LYS A 37 -13.37 3.21 0.13
CA LYS A 37 -12.57 3.24 -1.09
C LYS A 37 -13.32 4.00 -2.18
N ILE A 38 -12.66 5.00 -2.77
CA ILE A 38 -13.12 5.71 -3.96
C ILE A 38 -13.11 4.72 -5.14
N PRO A 39 -14.25 4.50 -5.81
CA PRO A 39 -14.31 3.59 -6.95
C PRO A 39 -13.39 4.03 -8.10
N GLY A 40 -12.57 3.11 -8.60
CA GLY A 40 -11.63 3.36 -9.70
C GLY A 40 -10.21 3.74 -9.26
N GLU A 41 -10.01 4.07 -7.99
CA GLU A 41 -8.69 4.39 -7.44
C GLU A 41 -7.87 3.14 -7.09
N LYS A 42 -6.55 3.30 -7.13
CA LYS A 42 -5.58 2.25 -6.77
C LYS A 42 -5.45 2.15 -5.25
N ASP A 43 -5.63 0.95 -4.72
CA ASP A 43 -5.52 0.61 -3.30
C ASP A 43 -4.32 -0.30 -3.01
N SER A 44 -3.36 -0.41 -3.93
CA SER A 44 -2.23 -1.32 -3.79
C SER A 44 -0.94 -0.75 -4.35
N VAL A 45 0.18 -1.13 -3.72
CA VAL A 45 1.53 -0.84 -4.17
C VAL A 45 2.27 -2.13 -4.54
N ILE A 46 3.22 -2.04 -5.47
CA ILE A 46 4.13 -3.12 -5.83
C ILE A 46 5.57 -2.73 -5.51
N CYS A 47 6.35 -3.68 -4.96
CA CYS A 47 7.77 -3.49 -4.74
C CYS A 47 8.51 -3.60 -6.09
N LEU A 48 9.03 -2.48 -6.57
CA LEU A 48 9.77 -2.35 -7.82
C LEU A 48 11.26 -2.66 -7.63
N LYS A 49 11.97 -2.75 -8.75
CA LYS A 49 13.44 -2.80 -8.78
C LYS A 49 14.03 -1.59 -8.07
N GLY A 50 15.10 -1.81 -7.32
CA GLY A 50 15.80 -0.72 -6.61
C GLY A 50 15.22 -0.38 -5.24
N SER A 51 14.47 -1.30 -4.61
CA SER A 51 13.94 -1.13 -3.25
C SER A 51 12.98 0.06 -3.14
N GLN A 52 12.15 0.27 -4.16
CA GLN A 52 11.17 1.34 -4.24
C GLN A 52 9.76 0.78 -4.41
N TRP A 53 8.78 1.36 -3.71
CA TRP A 53 7.37 1.06 -3.93
C TRP A 53 6.81 1.87 -5.11
N SER A 54 5.87 1.30 -5.85
CA SER A 54 5.10 2.07 -6.85
C SER A 54 4.29 3.19 -6.19
N ASP A 55 3.98 4.23 -6.96
CA ASP A 55 3.17 5.35 -6.49
C ASP A 55 1.74 4.91 -6.11
N ILE A 56 1.23 5.55 -5.05
CA ILE A 56 -0.15 5.43 -4.56
C ILE A 56 -0.59 6.79 -4.02
N GLU A 57 -1.84 7.14 -4.29
CA GLU A 57 -2.46 8.38 -3.81
C GLU A 57 -3.53 8.06 -2.77
N GLU A 58 -4.09 9.10 -2.16
CA GLU A 58 -5.22 8.96 -1.25
C GLU A 58 -6.44 8.43 -2.01
N PHE A 59 -6.94 7.27 -1.60
CA PHE A 59 -8.08 6.61 -2.24
C PHE A 59 -9.24 6.35 -1.27
N CYS A 60 -9.17 6.86 -0.04
CA CYS A 60 -10.15 6.65 1.02
C CYS A 60 -10.77 7.99 1.44
N ASN A 61 -12.10 8.12 1.37
CA ASN A 61 -12.87 9.32 1.77
C ASN A 61 -14.17 9.00 2.52
#